data_AF-A0A3P8X8J7-F1
#
_entry.id   AF-A0A3P8X8J7-F1
#
_cell.length_a   1.000
_cell.length_b   1.000
_cell.length_c   1.000
_cell.angle_alpha   90.00
_cell.angle_beta   90.00
_cell.angle_gamma   90.00
#
_symmetry.space_group_name_H-M   'P 1'
#
loop_
_entity.id
_entity.type
_entity.pdbx_description
1 polymer ?
#
loop_
_entity_poly.entity_id
_entity_poly.type
_entity_poly.pdbx_seq_one_letter_code
_entity_poly.pdbx_strand_id
1 'polypeptide(L)'
;MEEMALESLSGVLDECPGGRSNSDVPKASRPHHNPQFVESEPEVGGPNPKSFSRLCSRDEAERAEALEELTQGVMARLGLDRPGSANLDKHTLLQLLRVSQSCPIPEVCERAAELLRRAQERGVAIPQALTTGPSAFIPDQEILEEGPDQEVLMEAFLSLGRLDHVTMVMALHPDYLNCFLSTQDALLELDGPLPRPWRYYIVIMAVARHQCFYLVQQYSAGFLEAGGEENWLRGLQHTHPKIRCLQTLNKLLAHRPWLITQQHIQELVCPGADARWSLAELIHAVVLMAHSHSLASFVWGCGLQPEPDHLGGHTFHPPSPSNQELGNACRPHSPTNNKPQSLHSPASEDGKPEVGVMEVEVLMKRMVELQRQEWSQEEMITRFERERREVIPTAVVRGTPPDLLLRLVQDPDFSYEDFSVRGEQSPPTMRAQDYSWEDHGFSLMNRLLPDMSQLLEEKFQVVCGLTYNRMAMHEDVDTRSLRKALWNYIHCLYGIRYDDYDYGEVNVLLERGLKVYVKTVACHPEQTTASLYSAFWRHFRHSEKVHVNLLLMEARLQAALLYALRAITNYMT
;
A
#
# COMPACT_ATOMS: atom_id res chain seq x y z
N MET A 1 -42.32 30.02 -22.34
CA MET A 1 -43.21 30.31 -23.48
C MET A 1 -42.31 30.85 -24.58
N GLU A 2 -42.48 30.32 -25.81
CA GLU A 2 -41.50 30.23 -26.91
C GLU A 2 -40.53 29.05 -26.65
N GLU A 3 -40.77 27.79 -27.05
CA GLU A 3 -41.07 27.23 -28.41
C GLU A 3 -40.13 27.77 -29.49
N MET A 4 -39.51 27.02 -30.40
CA MET A 4 -39.35 25.60 -30.73
C MET A 4 -38.42 25.63 -31.98
N ALA A 5 -37.47 24.69 -32.16
CA ALA A 5 -37.16 24.09 -33.47
C ALA A 5 -35.98 23.12 -33.37
N LEU A 6 -36.33 21.83 -33.48
CA LEU A 6 -35.48 20.72 -33.88
C LEU A 6 -35.26 20.76 -35.39
N GLU A 7 -34.05 20.48 -35.86
CA GLU A 7 -33.85 19.82 -37.16
C GLU A 7 -32.81 18.71 -37.05
N SER A 8 -33.28 17.51 -37.36
CA SER A 8 -32.53 16.28 -37.60
C SER A 8 -32.34 16.13 -39.11
N LEU A 9 -31.15 15.72 -39.56
CA LEU A 9 -31.00 15.12 -40.88
C LEU A 9 -30.05 13.92 -40.82
N SER A 10 -30.65 12.77 -41.04
CA SER A 10 -30.04 11.47 -41.28
C SER A 10 -29.77 11.27 -42.78
N GLY A 11 -28.67 10.58 -43.07
CA GLY A 11 -28.52 9.69 -44.23
C GLY A 11 -28.03 10.32 -45.54
N VAL A 12 -26.96 9.75 -46.11
CA VAL A 12 -26.97 9.03 -47.40
C VAL A 12 -25.59 8.36 -47.60
N LEU A 13 -25.65 7.09 -47.96
CA LEU A 13 -24.56 6.23 -48.43
C LEU A 13 -24.13 6.64 -49.85
N ASP A 14 -22.85 6.56 -50.19
CA ASP A 14 -22.46 6.07 -51.52
C ASP A 14 -21.01 5.55 -51.60
N GLU A 15 -20.81 4.67 -52.57
CA GLU A 15 -19.75 3.68 -52.74
C GLU A 15 -18.38 4.21 -53.26
N CYS A 16 -17.35 3.37 -53.09
CA CYS A 16 -15.95 3.51 -53.52
C CYS A 16 -15.76 3.64 -55.07
N PRO A 17 -14.56 4.00 -55.60
CA PRO A 17 -13.54 2.95 -55.82
C PRO A 17 -12.04 3.38 -55.79
N GLY A 18 -11.21 2.47 -55.26
CA GLY A 18 -9.94 1.97 -55.82
C GLY A 18 -8.87 2.90 -56.42
N GLY A 19 -7.67 2.89 -55.79
CA GLY A 19 -6.41 3.33 -56.41
C GLY A 19 -5.20 2.62 -55.79
N ARG A 20 -4.52 1.79 -56.59
CA ARG A 20 -3.30 1.02 -56.25
C ARG A 20 -2.05 1.91 -56.24
N SER A 21 -1.09 1.62 -55.37
CA SER A 21 0.35 1.70 -55.71
C SER A 21 1.23 0.89 -54.75
N ASN A 22 2.15 0.14 -55.36
CA ASN A 22 3.20 -0.71 -54.77
C ASN A 22 4.27 0.07 -53.99
N SER A 23 4.96 -0.70 -53.13
CA SER A 23 6.43 -0.88 -53.02
C SER A 23 7.11 -0.48 -51.70
N ASP A 24 7.65 -1.53 -51.06
CA ASP A 24 8.95 -1.65 -50.38
C ASP A 24 9.28 -0.84 -49.11
N VAL A 25 9.28 -1.54 -47.96
CA VAL A 25 10.13 -1.26 -46.79
C VAL A 25 10.47 -2.60 -46.06
N PRO A 26 11.71 -2.82 -45.55
CA PRO A 26 12.27 -4.16 -45.34
C PRO A 26 11.92 -4.83 -43.99
N LYS A 27 12.04 -6.17 -44.00
CA LYS A 27 11.87 -7.09 -42.87
C LYS A 27 12.86 -6.79 -41.74
N ALA A 28 12.33 -6.50 -40.54
CA ALA A 28 13.05 -6.60 -39.28
C ALA A 28 12.56 -7.85 -38.51
N SER A 29 13.49 -8.75 -38.24
CA SER A 29 13.31 -10.03 -37.55
C SER A 29 12.91 -9.79 -36.08
N ARG A 30 11.71 -10.24 -35.68
CA ARG A 30 11.31 -10.33 -34.27
C ARG A 30 11.69 -11.73 -33.73
N PRO A 31 12.28 -11.84 -32.53
CA PRO A 31 12.33 -13.13 -31.84
C PRO A 31 10.97 -13.40 -31.22
N HIS A 32 10.34 -14.51 -31.63
CA HIS A 32 9.15 -15.04 -30.97
C HIS A 32 9.57 -15.71 -29.65
N HIS A 33 9.27 -15.05 -28.52
CA HIS A 33 9.05 -15.73 -27.26
C HIS A 33 7.63 -15.42 -26.80
N ASN A 34 6.74 -16.34 -27.13
CA ASN A 34 5.38 -16.39 -26.67
C ASN A 34 5.40 -17.24 -25.39
N PRO A 35 5.15 -16.71 -24.19
CA PRO A 35 4.94 -17.56 -23.04
C PRO A 35 3.59 -18.24 -23.23
N GLN A 36 3.61 -19.54 -23.53
CA GLN A 36 2.43 -20.37 -23.54
C GLN A 36 1.77 -20.32 -22.16
N PHE A 37 0.54 -19.82 -22.13
CA PHE A 37 -0.40 -20.09 -21.05
C PHE A 37 -0.54 -21.60 -20.92
N VAL A 38 -0.04 -22.15 -19.82
CA VAL A 38 -0.30 -23.54 -19.44
C VAL A 38 -1.70 -23.54 -18.82
N GLU A 39 -2.65 -24.17 -19.49
CA GLU A 39 -3.94 -24.54 -18.92
C GLU A 39 -3.68 -25.41 -17.68
N SER A 40 -4.19 -24.99 -16.52
CA SER A 40 -4.10 -25.73 -15.27
C SER A 40 -5.00 -26.97 -15.34
N GLU A 41 -4.39 -28.15 -15.29
CA GLU A 41 -5.10 -29.41 -15.04
C GLU A 41 -5.68 -29.44 -13.61
N PRO A 42 -6.78 -30.16 -13.35
CA PRO A 42 -7.39 -30.24 -12.03
C PRO A 42 -6.50 -31.07 -11.09
N GLU A 43 -5.90 -30.44 -10.09
CA GLU A 43 -5.02 -31.10 -9.13
C GLU A 43 -5.80 -32.06 -8.19
N VAL A 44 -5.37 -33.32 -8.16
CA VAL A 44 -5.85 -34.35 -7.24
C VAL A 44 -5.04 -34.29 -5.94
N GLY A 45 -5.68 -33.87 -4.85
CA GLY A 45 -5.32 -34.26 -3.48
C GLY A 45 -4.10 -33.59 -2.83
N GLY A 46 -4.04 -32.26 -2.82
CA GLY A 46 -3.15 -31.49 -1.92
C GLY A 46 -3.51 -31.68 -0.44
N PRO A 47 -2.64 -31.30 0.52
CA PRO A 47 -3.04 -31.18 1.92
C PRO A 47 -4.25 -30.24 2.04
N ASN A 48 -5.17 -30.59 2.93
CA ASN A 48 -6.37 -29.77 3.15
C ASN A 48 -5.90 -28.35 3.50
N PRO A 49 -6.33 -27.28 2.80
CA PRO A 49 -5.94 -25.91 3.14
C PRO A 49 -6.20 -25.54 4.61
N LYS A 50 -7.09 -26.27 5.29
CA LYS A 50 -7.30 -26.20 6.75
C LYS A 50 -6.13 -26.68 7.62
N SER A 51 -5.12 -27.40 7.09
CA SER A 51 -3.99 -27.87 7.91
C SER A 51 -3.09 -26.71 8.33
N PHE A 52 -2.90 -25.72 7.45
CA PHE A 52 -2.11 -24.53 7.76
C PHE A 52 -2.84 -23.55 8.68
N SER A 53 -4.18 -23.49 8.61
CA SER A 53 -4.95 -22.63 9.52
C SER A 53 -4.86 -23.10 10.98
N ARG A 54 -4.80 -24.42 11.22
CA ARG A 54 -4.64 -24.98 12.57
C ARG A 54 -3.26 -24.70 13.19
N LEU A 55 -2.25 -24.39 12.38
CA LEU A 55 -0.94 -23.93 12.90
C LEU A 55 -1.03 -22.60 13.64
N CYS A 56 -2.13 -21.88 13.46
CA CYS A 56 -2.37 -20.59 14.08
C CYS A 56 -3.24 -20.72 15.35
N SER A 57 -3.52 -21.96 15.81
CA SER A 57 -4.27 -22.18 17.04
C SER A 57 -3.51 -21.64 18.26
N ARG A 58 -4.25 -21.00 19.16
CA ARG A 58 -3.77 -20.57 20.47
C ARG A 58 -3.55 -21.75 21.42
N ASP A 59 -4.17 -22.90 21.16
CA ASP A 59 -3.91 -24.15 21.88
C ASP A 59 -2.62 -24.79 21.36
N GLU A 60 -1.60 -24.88 22.22
CA GLU A 60 -0.31 -25.47 21.87
C GLU A 60 -0.42 -26.95 21.49
N ALA A 61 -1.33 -27.70 22.11
CA ALA A 61 -1.52 -29.11 21.83
C ALA A 61 -2.20 -29.31 20.47
N GLU A 62 -3.22 -28.50 20.16
CA GLU A 62 -3.86 -28.50 18.84
C GLU A 62 -2.86 -28.11 17.73
N ARG A 63 -2.05 -27.08 17.98
CA ARG A 63 -1.02 -26.63 17.06
C ARG A 63 0.06 -27.71 16.82
N ALA A 64 0.49 -28.39 17.88
CA ALA A 64 1.43 -29.51 17.77
C ALA A 64 0.85 -30.69 16.98
N GLU A 65 -0.42 -31.04 17.21
CA GLU A 65 -1.13 -32.06 16.44
C GLU A 65 -1.21 -31.67 14.95
N ALA A 66 -1.59 -30.43 14.64
CA ALA A 66 -1.66 -29.93 13.27
C ALA A 66 -0.29 -29.96 12.56
N LEU A 67 0.79 -29.64 13.29
CA LEU A 67 2.15 -29.70 12.77
C LEU A 67 2.58 -31.14 12.47
N GLU A 68 2.16 -32.10 13.30
CA GLU A 68 2.43 -33.52 13.09
C GLU A 68 1.61 -34.09 11.93
N GLU A 69 0.33 -33.72 11.80
CA GLU A 69 -0.50 -34.05 10.64
C GLU A 69 0.10 -33.52 9.33
N LEU A 70 0.54 -32.25 9.32
CA LEU A 70 1.24 -31.65 8.18
C LEU A 70 2.51 -32.44 7.84
N THR A 71 3.30 -32.78 8.87
CA THR A 71 4.53 -33.57 8.71
C THR A 71 4.24 -34.92 8.08
N GLN A 72 3.28 -35.67 8.60
CA GLN A 72 2.89 -36.98 8.07
C GLN A 72 2.33 -36.87 6.66
N GLY A 73 1.50 -35.86 6.38
CA GLY A 73 0.93 -35.62 5.06
C GLY A 73 1.98 -35.29 4.00
N VAL A 74 3.00 -34.50 4.34
CA VAL A 74 4.13 -34.21 3.43
C VAL A 74 5.00 -35.45 3.27
N MET A 75 5.37 -36.12 4.37
CA MET A 75 6.24 -37.30 4.34
C MET A 75 5.61 -38.49 3.59
N ALA A 76 4.29 -38.69 3.68
CA ALA A 76 3.59 -39.72 2.92
C ALA A 76 3.71 -39.51 1.40
N ARG A 77 3.66 -38.25 0.94
CA ARG A 77 3.85 -37.88 -0.47
C ARG A 77 5.30 -37.99 -0.93
N LEU A 78 6.25 -37.82 0.00
CA LEU A 78 7.69 -38.03 -0.25
C LEU A 78 8.11 -39.51 -0.19
N GLY A 79 7.34 -40.35 0.52
CA GLY A 79 7.65 -41.74 0.85
C GLY A 79 7.20 -42.78 -0.18
N LEU A 80 6.70 -42.37 -1.35
CA LEU A 80 6.45 -43.32 -2.44
C LEU A 80 7.82 -43.85 -2.92
N ASP A 81 8.06 -45.15 -2.79
CA ASP A 81 9.34 -45.88 -2.96
C ASP A 81 10.01 -45.78 -4.36
N ARG A 82 9.62 -44.83 -5.21
CA ARG A 82 10.22 -44.59 -6.52
C ARG A 82 10.89 -43.21 -6.53
N PRO A 83 12.20 -43.13 -6.81
CA PRO A 83 12.86 -41.85 -7.10
C PRO A 83 12.11 -41.15 -8.25
N GLY A 84 11.63 -39.93 -8.02
CA GLY A 84 10.85 -39.16 -8.99
C GLY A 84 9.33 -39.32 -8.93
N SER A 85 8.74 -40.06 -7.98
CA SER A 85 7.29 -40.10 -7.75
C SER A 85 6.80 -39.18 -6.62
N ALA A 86 7.68 -38.34 -6.08
CA ALA A 86 7.30 -37.37 -5.06
C ALA A 86 6.36 -36.32 -5.67
N ASN A 87 5.12 -36.30 -5.21
CA ASN A 87 4.06 -35.43 -5.74
C ASN A 87 3.64 -34.44 -4.66
N LEU A 88 4.45 -33.40 -4.45
CA LEU A 88 4.06 -32.22 -3.68
C LEU A 88 3.62 -31.15 -4.66
N ASP A 89 2.39 -30.68 -4.50
CA ASP A 89 1.87 -29.58 -5.31
C ASP A 89 2.62 -28.27 -5.01
N LYS A 90 2.63 -27.39 -6.00
CA LYS A 90 3.34 -26.11 -5.94
C LYS A 90 2.84 -25.26 -4.76
N HIS A 91 1.55 -25.27 -4.50
CA HIS A 91 0.94 -24.46 -3.46
C HIS A 91 1.45 -24.85 -2.06
N THR A 92 1.51 -26.15 -1.75
CA THR A 92 2.08 -26.66 -0.50
C THR A 92 3.53 -26.24 -0.30
N LEU A 93 4.36 -26.34 -1.35
CA LEU A 93 5.75 -25.94 -1.28
C LEU A 93 5.92 -24.44 -0.99
N LEU A 94 5.06 -23.60 -1.57
CA LEU A 94 5.06 -22.16 -1.32
C LEU A 94 4.58 -21.80 0.09
N GLN A 95 3.55 -22.48 0.59
CA GLN A 95 3.11 -22.30 1.97
C GLN A 95 4.19 -22.70 2.98
N LEU A 96 4.87 -23.82 2.74
CA LEU A 96 6.02 -24.24 3.56
C LEU A 96 7.15 -23.21 3.50
N LEU A 97 7.47 -22.67 2.32
CA LEU A 97 8.49 -21.62 2.17
C LEU A 97 8.13 -20.40 3.01
N ARG A 98 6.92 -19.87 2.85
CA ARG A 98 6.44 -18.72 3.62
C ARG A 98 6.53 -18.98 5.12
N VAL A 99 5.95 -20.09 5.60
CA VAL A 99 5.94 -20.43 7.03
C VAL A 99 7.35 -20.60 7.59
N SER A 100 8.28 -21.16 6.81
CA SER A 100 9.69 -21.30 7.20
C SER A 100 10.47 -19.98 7.29
N GLN A 101 9.89 -18.87 6.83
CA GLN A 101 10.56 -17.56 6.80
C GLN A 101 9.89 -16.53 7.70
N SER A 102 8.56 -16.47 7.71
CA SER A 102 7.82 -15.41 8.41
C SER A 102 7.05 -15.90 9.65
N CYS A 103 7.02 -17.20 9.94
CA CYS A 103 6.34 -17.67 11.16
C CYS A 103 7.16 -17.30 12.42
N PRO A 104 6.57 -16.58 13.39
CA PRO A 104 7.26 -16.18 14.62
C PRO A 104 7.40 -17.33 15.64
N ILE A 105 6.77 -18.48 15.39
CA ILE A 105 6.79 -19.66 16.27
C ILE A 105 7.96 -20.57 15.84
N PRO A 106 9.02 -20.71 16.66
CA PRO A 106 10.24 -21.42 16.26
C PRO A 106 9.99 -22.87 15.82
N GLU A 107 9.16 -23.63 16.54
CA GLU A 107 8.93 -25.04 16.22
C GLU A 107 8.25 -25.23 14.86
N VAL A 108 7.32 -24.34 14.51
CA VAL A 108 6.59 -24.36 13.24
C VAL A 108 7.51 -23.98 12.10
N CYS A 109 8.30 -22.92 12.30
CA CYS A 109 9.29 -22.42 11.34
C CYS A 109 10.36 -23.48 11.02
N GLU A 110 10.99 -24.04 12.05
CA GLU A 110 12.03 -25.07 11.92
C GLU A 110 11.50 -26.33 11.24
N ARG A 111 10.27 -26.77 11.60
CA ARG A 111 9.66 -27.94 10.98
C ARG A 111 9.35 -27.70 9.50
N ALA A 112 8.85 -26.53 9.13
CA ALA A 112 8.59 -26.19 7.72
C ALA A 112 9.90 -26.19 6.90
N ALA A 113 10.98 -25.61 7.44
CA ALA A 113 12.30 -25.63 6.82
C ALA A 113 12.84 -27.06 6.65
N GLU A 114 12.69 -27.91 7.67
CA GLU A 114 13.09 -29.33 7.63
C GLU A 114 12.30 -30.11 6.56
N LEU A 115 10.99 -29.87 6.43
CA LEU A 115 10.15 -30.51 5.41
C LEU A 115 10.60 -30.14 3.99
N LEU A 116 10.94 -28.86 3.75
CA LEU A 116 11.51 -28.42 2.47
C LEU A 116 12.86 -29.09 2.19
N ARG A 117 13.74 -29.17 3.20
CA ARG A 117 15.04 -29.83 3.10
C ARG A 117 14.89 -31.31 2.72
N ARG A 118 13.98 -32.03 3.37
CA ARG A 118 13.67 -33.43 3.04
C ARG A 118 13.09 -33.61 1.65
N ALA A 119 12.21 -32.70 1.22
CA ALA A 119 11.68 -32.71 -0.14
C ALA A 119 12.81 -32.56 -1.17
N GLN A 120 13.75 -31.64 -0.91
CA GLN A 120 14.93 -31.42 -1.75
C GLN A 120 15.84 -32.66 -1.80
N GLU A 121 16.10 -33.32 -0.67
CA GLU A 121 16.87 -34.59 -0.61
C GLU A 121 16.24 -35.72 -1.44
N ARG A 122 14.91 -35.71 -1.59
CA ARG A 122 14.14 -36.66 -2.40
C ARG A 122 14.03 -36.24 -3.87
N GLY A 123 14.70 -35.16 -4.27
CA GLY A 123 14.73 -34.67 -5.66
C GLY A 123 13.54 -33.81 -6.06
N VAL A 124 12.72 -33.34 -5.11
CA VAL A 124 11.67 -32.35 -5.38
C VAL A 124 12.32 -30.98 -5.60
N ALA A 125 11.94 -30.29 -6.67
CA ALA A 125 12.33 -28.90 -6.89
C ALA A 125 11.63 -28.02 -5.86
N ILE A 126 12.39 -27.45 -4.92
CA ILE A 126 11.85 -26.56 -3.89
C ILE A 126 11.92 -25.09 -4.32
N PRO A 127 10.94 -24.26 -3.95
CA PRO A 127 10.99 -22.83 -4.19
C PRO A 127 12.02 -22.19 -3.26
N GLN A 128 12.71 -21.17 -3.77
CA GLN A 128 13.63 -20.32 -3.02
C GLN A 128 13.11 -18.89 -3.07
N ALA A 129 13.11 -18.20 -1.94
CA ALA A 129 12.76 -16.79 -1.89
C ALA A 129 13.76 -15.96 -2.71
N LEU A 130 13.25 -15.01 -3.48
CA LEU A 130 14.06 -14.12 -4.32
C LEU A 130 14.65 -12.96 -3.54
N THR A 131 14.07 -12.65 -2.39
CA THR A 131 14.47 -11.53 -1.56
C THR A 131 14.59 -11.97 -0.11
N THR A 132 15.32 -11.17 0.67
CA THR A 132 15.43 -11.36 2.12
C THR A 132 14.68 -10.21 2.80
N GLY A 133 13.83 -10.58 3.76
CA GLY A 133 13.06 -9.66 4.59
C GLY A 133 11.88 -8.97 3.90
N PRO A 134 11.20 -8.06 4.62
CA PRO A 134 9.93 -7.50 4.17
C PRO A 134 10.08 -6.23 3.31
N SER A 135 11.23 -5.56 3.30
CA SER A 135 11.44 -4.27 2.63
C SER A 135 12.71 -4.25 1.78
N ALA A 136 12.65 -3.63 0.60
CA ALA A 136 13.81 -3.32 -0.22
C ALA A 136 14.52 -2.03 0.19
N PHE A 137 13.94 -1.24 1.11
CA PHE A 137 14.46 0.06 1.54
C PHE A 137 15.08 0.02 2.95
N ILE A 138 14.66 -0.93 3.77
CA ILE A 138 15.06 -1.08 5.16
C ILE A 138 15.82 -2.41 5.30
N PRO A 139 17.06 -2.42 5.84
CA PRO A 139 17.78 -3.65 6.08
C PRO A 139 17.06 -4.59 7.06
N ASP A 140 17.06 -5.89 6.78
CA ASP A 140 16.37 -6.90 7.59
C ASP A 140 16.82 -6.89 9.05
N GLN A 141 18.12 -6.67 9.30
CA GLN A 141 18.66 -6.61 10.65
C GLN A 141 18.04 -5.46 11.45
N GLU A 142 17.82 -4.31 10.80
CA GLU A 142 17.26 -3.13 11.48
C GLU A 142 15.77 -3.31 11.78
N ILE A 143 15.02 -4.03 10.94
CA ILE A 143 13.63 -4.39 11.24
C ILE A 143 13.55 -5.33 12.44
N LEU A 144 14.53 -6.21 12.61
CA LEU A 144 14.59 -7.13 13.76
C LEU A 144 15.10 -6.44 15.03
N GLU A 145 16.07 -5.52 14.92
CA GLU A 145 16.67 -4.80 16.04
C GLU A 145 15.79 -3.65 16.56
N GLU A 146 15.19 -2.87 15.66
CA GLU A 146 14.21 -1.82 16.00
C GLU A 146 12.78 -2.38 16.09
N GLY A 147 12.63 -3.69 15.87
CA GLY A 147 11.39 -4.41 15.66
C GLY A 147 10.40 -4.44 16.82
N PRO A 148 9.16 -4.86 16.54
CA PRO A 148 8.20 -5.22 17.58
C PRO A 148 8.75 -6.31 18.52
N ASP A 149 8.20 -6.34 19.74
CA ASP A 149 8.33 -7.51 20.60
C ASP A 149 7.86 -8.78 19.87
N GLN A 150 8.57 -9.89 20.07
CA GLN A 150 8.23 -11.17 19.45
C GLN A 150 6.81 -11.62 19.81
N GLU A 151 6.32 -11.21 20.99
CA GLU A 151 4.95 -11.43 21.43
C GLU A 151 3.91 -10.77 20.49
N VAL A 152 4.16 -9.55 20.02
CA VAL A 152 3.25 -8.83 19.10
C VAL A 152 3.17 -9.54 17.76
N LEU A 153 4.31 -9.98 17.23
CA LEU A 153 4.36 -10.74 15.97
C LEU A 153 3.66 -12.09 16.10
N MET A 154 3.86 -12.77 17.23
CA MET A 154 3.19 -14.04 17.52
C MET A 154 1.68 -13.85 17.61
N GLU A 155 1.20 -12.84 18.33
CA GLU A 155 -0.22 -12.54 18.46
C GLU A 155 -0.87 -12.20 17.11
N ALA A 156 -0.18 -11.40 16.28
CA ALA A 156 -0.63 -11.09 14.93
C ALA A 156 -0.72 -12.36 14.06
N PHE A 157 0.30 -13.23 14.10
CA PHE A 157 0.29 -14.50 13.37
C PHE A 157 -0.86 -15.42 13.81
N LEU A 158 -1.07 -15.58 15.12
CA LEU A 158 -2.13 -16.41 15.67
C LEU A 158 -3.52 -15.89 15.30
N SER A 159 -3.68 -14.56 15.21
CA SER A 159 -4.98 -13.93 14.91
C SER A 159 -5.29 -13.92 13.41
N LEU A 160 -4.31 -13.61 12.56
CA LEU A 160 -4.51 -13.40 11.13
C LEU A 160 -4.28 -14.66 10.28
N GLY A 161 -3.66 -15.69 10.87
CA GLY A 161 -3.29 -16.91 10.16
C GLY A 161 -2.08 -16.77 9.23
N ARG A 162 -1.49 -15.58 9.17
CA ARG A 162 -0.33 -15.22 8.36
C ARG A 162 0.31 -13.96 8.91
N LEU A 163 1.64 -13.91 8.86
CA LEU A 163 2.40 -12.70 9.12
C LEU A 163 2.96 -12.20 7.79
N ASP A 164 2.35 -11.15 7.23
CA ASP A 164 2.75 -10.55 5.96
C ASP A 164 3.70 -9.38 6.15
N HIS A 165 4.37 -8.98 5.07
CA HIS A 165 5.36 -7.91 5.09
C HIS A 165 4.77 -6.55 5.51
N VAL A 166 3.48 -6.29 5.25
CA VAL A 166 2.79 -5.09 5.78
C VAL A 166 2.78 -5.11 7.30
N THR A 167 2.34 -6.22 7.88
CA THR A 167 2.27 -6.42 9.33
C THR A 167 3.65 -6.33 9.94
N MET A 168 4.66 -6.99 9.35
CA MET A 168 6.05 -6.97 9.84
C MET A 168 6.63 -5.55 9.91
N VAL A 169 6.40 -4.71 8.90
CA VAL A 169 6.92 -3.33 8.90
C VAL A 169 6.08 -2.41 9.79
N MET A 170 4.76 -2.55 9.82
CA MET A 170 3.91 -1.78 10.73
C MET A 170 4.19 -2.08 12.20
N ALA A 171 4.68 -3.28 12.50
CA ALA A 171 4.99 -3.70 13.86
C ALA A 171 6.15 -2.92 14.50
N LEU A 172 6.94 -2.15 13.73
CA LEU A 172 7.83 -1.11 14.29
C LEU A 172 7.07 -0.08 15.15
N HIS A 173 5.75 -0.01 15.01
CA HIS A 173 4.84 0.81 15.79
C HIS A 173 3.64 -0.01 16.31
N PRO A 174 3.81 -0.83 17.38
CA PRO A 174 2.79 -1.76 17.85
C PRO A 174 1.44 -1.12 18.20
N ASP A 175 1.45 0.06 18.82
CA ASP A 175 0.22 0.81 19.16
C ASP A 175 -0.63 1.09 17.92
N TYR A 176 0.04 1.45 16.81
CA TYR A 176 -0.65 1.66 15.53
C TYR A 176 -1.04 0.34 14.86
N LEU A 177 -0.19 -0.69 14.92
CA LEU A 177 -0.49 -1.99 14.35
C LEU A 177 -1.80 -2.56 14.93
N ASN A 178 -2.00 -2.45 16.25
CA ASN A 178 -3.19 -2.98 16.92
C ASN A 178 -4.50 -2.39 16.37
N CYS A 179 -4.58 -1.06 16.23
CA CYS A 179 -5.78 -0.41 15.68
C CYS A 179 -5.90 -0.62 14.16
N PHE A 180 -4.78 -0.76 13.43
CA PHE A 180 -4.78 -1.14 12.03
C PHE A 180 -5.39 -2.52 11.80
N LEU A 181 -4.93 -3.55 12.52
CA LEU A 181 -5.43 -4.92 12.39
C LEU A 181 -6.90 -5.03 12.75
N SER A 182 -7.31 -4.39 13.85
CA SER A 182 -8.72 -4.32 14.27
C SER A 182 -9.62 -3.69 13.19
N THR A 183 -9.14 -2.62 12.55
CA THR A 183 -9.87 -1.97 11.45
C THR A 183 -9.92 -2.87 10.21
N GLN A 184 -8.84 -3.57 9.89
CA GLN A 184 -8.76 -4.42 8.70
C GLN A 184 -9.68 -5.65 8.82
N ASP A 185 -9.72 -6.28 10.00
CA ASP A 185 -10.66 -7.35 10.33
C ASP A 185 -12.11 -6.88 10.21
N ALA A 186 -12.44 -5.73 10.80
CA ALA A 186 -13.78 -5.16 10.68
C ALA A 186 -14.19 -4.83 9.23
N LEU A 187 -13.25 -4.34 8.42
CA LEU A 187 -13.50 -4.01 7.02
C LEU A 187 -13.80 -5.27 6.18
N LEU A 188 -13.05 -6.34 6.39
CA LEU A 188 -13.03 -7.47 5.47
C LEU A 188 -13.76 -8.70 5.97
N GLU A 189 -13.78 -8.94 7.28
CA GLU A 189 -14.22 -10.20 7.88
C GLU A 189 -15.54 -10.08 8.64
N LEU A 190 -15.74 -9.01 9.41
CA LEU A 190 -16.94 -8.84 10.22
C LEU A 190 -18.20 -8.59 9.38
N ASP A 191 -19.38 -8.86 9.95
CA ASP A 191 -20.66 -8.59 9.28
C ASP A 191 -20.81 -7.11 8.94
N GLY A 192 -21.40 -6.84 7.78
CA GLY A 192 -21.53 -5.47 7.28
C GLY A 192 -22.37 -5.39 6.01
N PRO A 193 -22.60 -4.18 5.47
CA PRO A 193 -23.53 -3.96 4.36
C PRO A 193 -23.22 -4.72 3.07
N LEU A 194 -21.96 -5.15 2.88
CA LEU A 194 -21.48 -5.78 1.66
C LEU A 194 -21.11 -7.25 1.88
N PRO A 195 -21.40 -8.15 0.92
CA PRO A 195 -20.91 -9.53 0.97
C PRO A 195 -19.38 -9.59 1.00
N ARG A 196 -18.81 -10.51 1.77
CA ARG A 196 -17.35 -10.66 1.96
C ARG A 196 -16.56 -10.71 0.64
N PRO A 197 -16.91 -11.51 -0.39
CA PRO A 197 -16.19 -11.49 -1.67
C PRO A 197 -16.22 -10.14 -2.38
N TRP A 198 -17.31 -9.39 -2.24
CA TRP A 198 -17.44 -8.09 -2.88
C TRP A 198 -16.50 -7.07 -2.25
N ARG A 199 -16.29 -7.14 -0.93
CA ARG A 199 -15.34 -6.28 -0.22
C ARG A 199 -13.92 -6.51 -0.73
N TYR A 200 -13.48 -7.77 -0.77
CA TYR A 200 -12.18 -8.13 -1.34
C TYR A 200 -12.01 -7.64 -2.78
N TYR A 201 -13.01 -7.82 -3.63
CA TYR A 201 -12.90 -7.35 -5.02
C TYR A 201 -12.85 -5.82 -5.13
N ILE A 202 -13.59 -5.10 -4.29
CA ILE A 202 -13.53 -3.62 -4.21
C ILE A 202 -12.13 -3.17 -3.83
N VAL A 203 -11.49 -3.86 -2.87
CA VAL A 203 -10.10 -3.60 -2.49
C VAL A 203 -9.15 -3.86 -3.67
N ILE A 204 -9.29 -4.99 -4.38
CA ILE A 204 -8.46 -5.35 -5.54
C ILE A 204 -8.49 -4.24 -6.61
N MET A 205 -9.68 -3.77 -7.00
CA MET A 205 -9.78 -2.71 -8.01
C MET A 205 -9.28 -1.35 -7.49
N ALA A 206 -9.32 -1.11 -6.18
CA ALA A 206 -8.80 0.10 -5.56
C ALA A 206 -7.27 0.12 -5.59
N VAL A 207 -6.60 -0.93 -5.10
CA VAL A 207 -5.13 -1.01 -5.08
C VAL A 207 -4.53 -1.06 -6.48
N ALA A 208 -5.27 -1.58 -7.47
CA ALA A 208 -4.87 -1.58 -8.87
C ALA A 208 -4.71 -0.15 -9.45
N ARG A 209 -5.39 0.87 -8.90
CA ARG A 209 -5.22 2.29 -9.30
C ARG A 209 -3.80 2.81 -9.07
N HIS A 210 -3.04 2.18 -8.18
CA HIS A 210 -1.65 2.51 -7.84
C HIS A 210 -0.68 1.42 -8.25
N GLN A 211 -1.09 0.55 -9.18
CA GLN A 211 -0.28 -0.55 -9.70
C GLN A 211 0.32 -1.45 -8.60
N CYS A 212 -0.35 -1.53 -7.43
CA CYS A 212 0.17 -2.20 -6.26
C CYS A 212 -0.06 -3.72 -6.35
N PHE A 213 0.78 -4.40 -7.14
CA PHE A 213 0.64 -5.83 -7.41
C PHE A 213 0.75 -6.70 -6.15
N TYR A 214 1.54 -6.26 -5.16
CA TYR A 214 1.63 -6.89 -3.84
C TYR A 214 0.24 -7.06 -3.21
N LEU A 215 -0.53 -5.97 -3.10
CA LEU A 215 -1.87 -6.01 -2.50
C LEU A 215 -2.88 -6.69 -3.43
N VAL A 216 -2.75 -6.56 -4.76
CA VAL A 216 -3.64 -7.29 -5.68
C VAL A 216 -3.53 -8.79 -5.45
N GLN A 217 -2.32 -9.36 -5.34
CA GLN A 217 -2.14 -10.78 -5.07
C GLN A 217 -2.71 -11.17 -3.71
N GLN A 218 -2.39 -10.39 -2.68
CA GLN A 218 -2.89 -10.58 -1.32
C GLN A 218 -4.41 -10.71 -1.26
N TYR A 219 -5.12 -9.71 -1.78
CA TYR A 219 -6.56 -9.64 -1.69
C TYR A 219 -7.26 -10.54 -2.72
N SER A 220 -6.57 -10.96 -3.78
CA SER A 220 -7.07 -11.99 -4.70
C SER A 220 -7.16 -13.36 -4.02
N ALA A 221 -6.19 -13.72 -3.17
CA ALA A 221 -6.27 -14.93 -2.36
C ALA A 221 -7.49 -14.88 -1.42
N GLY A 222 -7.62 -13.80 -0.65
CA GLY A 222 -8.77 -13.60 0.25
C GLY A 222 -10.12 -13.55 -0.47
N PHE A 223 -10.17 -13.00 -1.68
CA PHE A 223 -11.37 -13.03 -2.53
C PHE A 223 -11.82 -14.46 -2.85
N LEU A 224 -10.90 -15.33 -3.25
CA LEU A 224 -11.18 -16.73 -3.58
C LEU A 224 -11.58 -17.52 -2.32
N GLU A 225 -10.88 -17.31 -1.21
CA GLU A 225 -11.22 -17.93 0.08
C GLU A 225 -12.60 -17.52 0.59
N ALA A 226 -13.04 -16.30 0.30
CA ALA A 226 -14.38 -15.83 0.61
C ALA A 226 -15.48 -16.45 -0.29
N GLY A 227 -15.12 -17.23 -1.31
CA GLY A 227 -16.06 -17.80 -2.28
C GLY A 227 -16.31 -16.90 -3.49
N GLY A 228 -15.40 -15.96 -3.78
CA GLY A 228 -15.43 -15.13 -4.96
C GLY A 228 -15.27 -15.91 -6.26
N GLU A 229 -15.94 -15.47 -7.32
CA GLU A 229 -15.85 -16.09 -8.64
C GLU A 229 -14.50 -15.77 -9.31
N GLU A 230 -13.66 -16.78 -9.52
CA GLU A 230 -12.32 -16.63 -10.11
C GLU A 230 -12.30 -15.82 -11.42
N ASN A 231 -13.35 -15.93 -12.24
CA ASN A 231 -13.46 -15.22 -13.50
C ASN A 231 -13.46 -13.68 -13.33
N TRP A 232 -13.86 -13.15 -12.18
CA TRP A 232 -13.80 -11.72 -11.88
C TRP A 232 -12.36 -11.20 -11.89
N LEU A 233 -11.40 -12.01 -11.45
CA LEU A 233 -9.97 -11.64 -11.43
C LEU A 233 -9.38 -11.48 -12.84
N ARG A 234 -10.08 -11.92 -13.89
CA ARG A 234 -9.66 -11.73 -15.28
C ARG A 234 -9.93 -10.32 -15.82
N GLY A 235 -10.74 -9.52 -15.12
CA GLY A 235 -10.99 -8.12 -15.44
C GLY A 235 -12.43 -7.67 -15.16
N LEU A 236 -12.63 -6.35 -15.12
CA LEU A 236 -13.90 -5.69 -14.79
C LEU A 236 -15.09 -6.12 -15.64
N GLN A 237 -14.85 -6.50 -16.91
CA GLN A 237 -15.88 -7.00 -17.81
C GLN A 237 -16.59 -8.25 -17.28
N HIS A 238 -15.95 -9.02 -16.39
CA HIS A 238 -16.50 -10.24 -15.83
C HIS A 238 -17.27 -10.03 -14.52
N THR A 239 -17.29 -8.81 -13.96
CA THR A 239 -17.90 -8.53 -12.65
C THR A 239 -19.37 -8.13 -12.77
N HIS A 240 -20.06 -8.12 -11.64
CA HIS A 240 -21.44 -7.61 -11.55
C HIS A 240 -21.52 -6.12 -11.95
N PRO A 241 -22.55 -5.66 -12.69
CA PRO A 241 -22.71 -4.25 -13.06
C PRO A 241 -22.63 -3.26 -11.88
N LYS A 242 -23.14 -3.68 -10.71
CA LYS A 242 -23.06 -2.92 -9.45
C LYS A 242 -21.61 -2.66 -9.00
N ILE A 243 -20.68 -3.59 -9.22
CA ILE A 243 -19.25 -3.35 -8.94
C ILE A 243 -18.65 -2.40 -9.98
N ARG A 244 -18.99 -2.57 -11.27
CA ARG A 244 -18.45 -1.73 -12.34
C ARG A 244 -18.81 -0.25 -12.19
N CYS A 245 -20.00 0.10 -11.71
CA CYS A 245 -20.38 1.50 -11.57
C CYS A 245 -19.55 2.26 -10.52
N LEU A 246 -18.83 1.58 -9.62
CA LEU A 246 -17.90 2.21 -8.68
C LEU A 246 -16.62 2.77 -9.33
N GLN A 247 -16.31 2.43 -10.58
CA GLN A 247 -15.03 2.80 -11.20
C GLN A 247 -14.78 4.31 -11.27
N THR A 248 -15.83 5.10 -11.53
CA THR A 248 -15.73 6.57 -11.51
C THR A 248 -15.33 7.06 -10.12
N LEU A 249 -16.01 6.59 -9.07
CA LEU A 249 -15.69 7.01 -7.71
C LEU A 249 -14.30 6.51 -7.27
N ASN A 250 -13.92 5.28 -7.65
CA ASN A 250 -12.62 4.69 -7.38
C ASN A 250 -11.47 5.54 -7.92
N LYS A 251 -11.50 5.94 -9.21
CA LYS A 251 -10.44 6.76 -9.80
C LYS A 251 -10.37 8.16 -9.18
N LEU A 252 -11.53 8.75 -8.81
CA LEU A 252 -11.57 10.05 -8.16
C LEU A 252 -10.98 9.99 -6.75
N LEU A 253 -11.41 9.02 -5.92
CA LEU A 253 -10.87 8.81 -4.57
C LEU A 253 -9.36 8.61 -4.58
N ALA A 254 -8.84 7.81 -5.51
CA ALA A 254 -7.42 7.49 -5.60
C ALA A 254 -6.56 8.73 -5.91
N HIS A 255 -7.04 9.60 -6.81
CA HIS A 255 -6.17 10.54 -7.51
C HIS A 255 -6.58 12.00 -7.35
N ARG A 256 -7.89 12.30 -7.35
CA ARG A 256 -8.43 13.67 -7.35
C ARG A 256 -9.74 13.73 -6.56
N PRO A 257 -9.71 13.47 -5.24
CA PRO A 257 -10.93 13.32 -4.43
C PRO A 257 -11.75 14.61 -4.37
N TRP A 258 -11.13 15.78 -4.55
CA TRP A 258 -11.81 17.07 -4.62
C TRP A 258 -12.78 17.24 -5.81
N LEU A 259 -12.72 16.36 -6.81
CA LEU A 259 -13.65 16.35 -7.94
C LEU A 259 -14.93 15.55 -7.65
N ILE A 260 -15.02 14.88 -6.49
CA ILE A 260 -16.23 14.15 -6.11
C ILE A 260 -17.34 15.16 -5.81
N THR A 261 -18.54 14.90 -6.35
CA THR A 261 -19.70 15.80 -6.26
C THR A 261 -20.94 14.99 -5.90
N GLN A 262 -22.02 15.66 -5.48
CA GLN A 262 -23.29 15.00 -5.20
C GLN A 262 -23.86 14.24 -6.41
N GLN A 263 -23.54 14.64 -7.65
CA GLN A 263 -23.99 13.95 -8.85
C GLN A 263 -23.39 12.55 -8.94
N HIS A 264 -22.09 12.41 -8.64
CA HIS A 264 -21.43 11.10 -8.58
C HIS A 264 -22.09 10.18 -7.55
N ILE A 265 -22.57 10.74 -6.43
CA ILE A 265 -23.33 9.99 -5.41
C ILE A 265 -24.71 9.61 -5.95
N GLN A 266 -25.44 10.57 -6.52
CA GLN A 266 -26.77 10.38 -7.09
C GLN A 266 -26.77 9.25 -8.13
N GLU A 267 -25.81 9.20 -9.04
CA GLU A 267 -25.70 8.15 -10.07
C GLU A 267 -25.62 6.73 -9.49
N LEU A 268 -25.08 6.57 -8.27
CA LEU A 268 -24.94 5.27 -7.61
C LEU A 268 -26.16 4.87 -6.79
N VAL A 269 -26.86 5.84 -6.19
CA VAL A 269 -27.96 5.58 -5.23
C VAL A 269 -29.35 5.89 -5.78
N CYS A 270 -29.44 6.40 -7.01
CA CYS A 270 -30.67 6.82 -7.67
C CYS A 270 -31.76 5.73 -7.61
N PRO A 271 -33.00 6.05 -7.19
CA PRO A 271 -34.11 5.11 -7.25
C PRO A 271 -34.39 4.63 -8.68
N GLY A 272 -34.58 3.33 -8.86
CA GLY A 272 -34.92 2.72 -10.16
C GLY A 272 -33.74 2.24 -11.00
N ALA A 273 -32.50 2.40 -10.56
CA ALA A 273 -31.34 1.78 -11.20
C ALA A 273 -31.28 0.27 -10.92
N ASP A 274 -31.05 -0.55 -11.95
CA ASP A 274 -30.90 -2.02 -11.82
C ASP A 274 -29.71 -2.40 -10.90
N ALA A 275 -28.70 -1.55 -10.83
CA ALA A 275 -27.48 -1.72 -10.04
C ALA A 275 -27.37 -0.74 -8.87
N ARG A 276 -28.49 -0.42 -8.21
CA ARG A 276 -28.57 0.57 -7.14
C ARG A 276 -27.75 0.19 -5.89
N TRP A 277 -27.01 1.17 -5.39
CA TRP A 277 -26.37 1.14 -4.07
C TRP A 277 -27.27 1.77 -3.01
N SER A 278 -27.36 1.14 -1.84
CA SER A 278 -27.79 1.84 -0.62
C SER A 278 -26.69 2.77 -0.11
N LEU A 279 -27.03 3.77 0.71
CA LEU A 279 -26.03 4.65 1.32
C LEU A 279 -25.06 3.90 2.24
N ALA A 280 -25.54 2.86 2.95
CA ALA A 280 -24.71 2.04 3.83
C ALA A 280 -23.70 1.19 3.02
N GLU A 281 -24.15 0.55 1.94
CA GLU A 281 -23.25 -0.16 1.01
C GLU A 281 -22.24 0.79 0.37
N LEU A 282 -22.68 1.97 -0.06
CA LEU A 282 -21.82 2.95 -0.72
C LEU A 282 -20.74 3.48 0.23
N ILE A 283 -21.09 3.85 1.47
CA ILE A 283 -20.09 4.29 2.44
C ILE A 283 -19.10 3.17 2.75
N HIS A 284 -19.57 1.93 2.90
CA HIS A 284 -18.65 0.81 3.09
C HIS A 284 -17.68 0.67 1.90
N ALA A 285 -18.17 0.76 0.66
CA ALA A 285 -17.32 0.73 -0.53
C ALA A 285 -16.34 1.91 -0.59
N VAL A 286 -16.77 3.12 -0.21
CA VAL A 286 -15.91 4.32 -0.15
C VAL A 286 -14.76 4.11 0.84
N VAL A 287 -15.06 3.59 2.03
CA VAL A 287 -14.03 3.32 3.05
C VAL A 287 -13.06 2.25 2.57
N LEU A 288 -13.56 1.14 2.01
CA LEU A 288 -12.71 0.09 1.43
C LEU A 288 -11.76 0.66 0.36
N MET A 289 -12.28 1.46 -0.59
CA MET A 289 -11.46 2.07 -1.64
C MET A 289 -10.41 3.03 -1.06
N ALA A 290 -10.83 3.98 -0.22
CA ALA A 290 -9.93 4.99 0.33
C ALA A 290 -8.84 4.36 1.22
N HIS A 291 -9.21 3.39 2.07
CA HIS A 291 -8.26 2.62 2.89
C HIS A 291 -7.27 1.83 2.02
N SER A 292 -7.74 1.23 0.94
CA SER A 292 -6.90 0.48 0.02
C SER A 292 -5.92 1.37 -0.74
N HIS A 293 -6.36 2.56 -1.16
CA HIS A 293 -5.49 3.53 -1.82
C HIS A 293 -4.38 3.98 -0.88
N SER A 294 -4.71 4.29 0.38
CA SER A 294 -3.72 4.72 1.37
C SER A 294 -2.79 3.57 1.76
N LEU A 295 -3.28 2.33 1.90
CA LEU A 295 -2.43 1.17 2.14
C LEU A 295 -1.46 0.93 0.99
N ALA A 296 -1.87 1.16 -0.27
CA ALA A 296 -0.95 1.11 -1.40
C ALA A 296 0.17 2.16 -1.29
N SER A 297 -0.12 3.35 -0.75
CA SER A 297 0.94 4.33 -0.42
C SER A 297 1.93 3.79 0.60
N PHE A 298 1.46 3.14 1.67
CA PHE A 298 2.34 2.54 2.66
C PHE A 298 3.24 1.45 2.06
N VAL A 299 2.67 0.54 1.25
CA VAL A 299 3.41 -0.54 0.59
C VAL A 299 4.55 0.00 -0.28
N TRP A 300 4.26 0.99 -1.12
CA TRP A 300 5.28 1.62 -1.98
C TRP A 300 6.27 2.49 -1.20
N GLY A 301 5.78 3.24 -0.21
CA GLY A 301 6.59 4.11 0.65
C GLY A 301 7.63 3.35 1.46
N CYS A 302 7.23 2.21 2.03
CA CYS A 302 8.11 1.31 2.77
C CYS A 302 8.87 0.33 1.86
N GLY A 303 8.65 0.38 0.54
CA GLY A 303 9.36 -0.46 -0.43
C GLY A 303 9.15 -1.96 -0.19
N LEU A 304 7.93 -2.37 0.16
CA LEU A 304 7.70 -3.76 0.54
C LEU A 304 7.98 -4.72 -0.62
N GLN A 305 8.60 -5.84 -0.27
CA GLN A 305 8.91 -6.91 -1.22
C GLN A 305 7.72 -7.86 -1.40
N PRO A 306 7.61 -8.55 -2.55
CA PRO A 306 6.65 -9.63 -2.71
C PRO A 306 6.79 -10.69 -1.61
N GLU A 307 5.66 -11.23 -1.15
CA GLU A 307 5.67 -12.37 -0.24
C GLU A 307 6.34 -13.60 -0.91
N PRO A 308 6.99 -14.50 -0.15
CA PRO A 308 7.64 -15.68 -0.72
C PRO A 308 6.70 -16.58 -1.53
N ASP A 309 5.41 -16.62 -1.20
CA ASP A 309 4.37 -17.37 -1.91
C ASP A 309 3.68 -16.58 -3.04
N HIS A 310 3.98 -15.28 -3.19
CA HIS A 310 3.51 -14.46 -4.30
C HIS A 310 4.35 -14.66 -5.57
N LEU A 311 3.74 -14.37 -6.73
CA LEU A 311 4.47 -14.23 -7.99
C LEU A 311 5.51 -13.11 -7.86
N GLY A 312 6.75 -13.42 -8.26
CA GLY A 312 7.90 -12.52 -8.11
C GLY A 312 8.58 -12.59 -6.74
N GLY A 313 8.06 -13.36 -5.78
CA GLY A 313 8.70 -13.60 -4.48
C GLY A 313 9.55 -14.87 -4.41
N HIS A 314 9.41 -15.79 -5.37
CA HIS A 314 10.15 -17.05 -5.39
C HIS A 314 10.64 -17.47 -6.78
N THR A 315 11.58 -18.41 -6.80
CA THR A 315 12.04 -19.15 -7.98
C THR A 315 12.19 -20.64 -7.68
N PHE A 316 11.87 -21.50 -8.64
CA PHE A 316 12.20 -22.94 -8.60
C PHE A 316 13.52 -23.26 -9.33
N HIS A 317 14.14 -22.26 -9.94
CA HIS A 317 15.40 -22.41 -10.64
C HIS A 317 16.59 -22.23 -9.70
N PRO A 318 17.71 -22.97 -9.92
CA PRO A 318 18.94 -22.72 -9.20
C PRO A 318 19.40 -21.26 -9.37
N PRO A 319 20.03 -20.65 -8.35
CA PRO A 319 20.56 -19.30 -8.47
C PRO A 319 21.57 -19.26 -9.62
N SER A 320 21.21 -18.56 -10.70
CA SER A 320 22.14 -18.26 -11.78
C SER A 320 23.10 -17.18 -11.30
N PRO A 321 24.41 -17.23 -11.62
CA PRO A 321 25.39 -16.26 -11.15
C PRO A 321 25.05 -14.80 -11.54
N SER A 322 24.24 -14.60 -12.59
CA SER A 322 23.75 -13.29 -13.05
C SER A 322 22.62 -12.70 -12.19
N ASN A 323 21.85 -13.50 -11.44
CA ASN A 323 20.77 -12.98 -10.58
C ASN A 323 21.30 -12.40 -9.26
N GLN A 324 22.51 -12.78 -8.87
CA GLN A 324 23.19 -12.21 -7.71
C GLN A 324 23.69 -10.80 -7.98
N GLU A 325 23.89 -10.41 -9.24
CA GLU A 325 24.33 -9.06 -9.63
C GLU A 325 23.18 -8.06 -9.76
N LEU A 326 21.97 -8.50 -10.15
CA LEU A 326 20.79 -7.61 -10.19
C LEU A 326 20.28 -7.25 -8.78
N GLY A 327 20.40 -8.18 -7.82
CA GLY A 327 20.18 -7.90 -6.39
C GLY A 327 21.32 -7.13 -5.72
N ASN A 328 22.53 -7.16 -6.29
CA ASN A 328 23.70 -6.44 -5.75
C ASN A 328 23.94 -5.05 -6.38
N ALA A 329 23.24 -4.69 -7.46
CA ALA A 329 23.35 -3.35 -8.07
C ALA A 329 22.84 -2.21 -7.15
N CYS A 330 22.17 -2.55 -6.03
CA CYS A 330 21.74 -1.62 -4.99
C CYS A 330 22.55 -1.74 -3.68
N ARG A 331 23.73 -2.39 -3.66
CA ARG A 331 24.63 -2.31 -2.51
C ARG A 331 25.53 -1.06 -2.62
N PRO A 332 25.62 -0.20 -1.59
CA PRO A 332 26.77 0.68 -1.43
C PRO A 332 28.01 -0.22 -1.27
N HIS A 333 29.03 0.00 -2.09
CA HIS A 333 30.29 -0.72 -1.98
C HIS A 333 30.89 -0.59 -0.57
N SER A 334 31.00 -1.70 0.17
CA SER A 334 31.96 -1.80 1.27
C SER A 334 33.37 -1.96 0.68
N PRO A 335 34.36 -1.14 1.06
CA PRO A 335 35.72 -1.30 0.56
C PRO A 335 36.35 -2.56 1.18
N THR A 336 36.87 -3.41 0.30
CA THR A 336 37.60 -4.63 0.62
C THR A 336 38.87 -4.37 1.43
N ASN A 337 38.96 -5.05 2.57
CA ASN A 337 40.13 -5.69 3.17
C ASN A 337 41.52 -5.08 2.86
N ASN A 338 41.94 -4.15 3.71
CA ASN A 338 43.35 -3.99 4.04
C ASN A 338 43.46 -3.93 5.56
N LYS A 339 44.06 -4.96 6.17
CA LYS A 339 44.48 -4.95 7.58
C LYS A 339 45.41 -3.77 7.82
N PRO A 340 45.15 -2.90 8.82
CA PRO A 340 46.22 -2.11 9.43
C PRO A 340 46.75 -2.89 10.64
N GLN A 341 48.04 -3.19 10.59
CA GLN A 341 48.80 -3.61 11.76
C GLN A 341 48.69 -2.53 12.85
N SER A 342 48.54 -2.98 14.10
CA SER A 342 48.81 -2.20 15.30
C SER A 342 50.13 -1.44 15.15
N LEU A 343 50.10 -0.12 15.36
CA LEU A 343 51.16 0.69 15.99
C LEU A 343 50.73 2.18 16.08
N HIS A 344 50.63 2.63 17.33
CA HIS A 344 50.70 4.03 17.83
C HIS A 344 49.54 5.00 17.59
N SER A 345 48.90 5.36 18.71
CA SER A 345 48.10 6.57 18.91
C SER A 345 48.87 7.84 18.51
N PRO A 346 48.17 8.83 17.94
CA PRO A 346 48.35 10.21 18.35
C PRO A 346 47.05 10.80 18.90
N ALA A 347 47.23 11.86 19.67
CA ALA A 347 46.30 12.43 20.62
C ALA A 347 45.03 13.04 20.01
N SER A 348 44.05 13.17 20.89
CA SER A 348 42.78 13.88 20.76
C SER A 348 42.91 15.23 20.04
N GLU A 349 42.18 15.40 18.93
CA GLU A 349 41.66 16.72 18.55
C GLU A 349 40.15 16.74 18.81
N ASP A 350 39.83 17.62 19.74
CA ASP A 350 38.53 17.90 20.34
C ASP A 350 37.73 18.86 19.43
N GLY A 351 36.42 18.67 19.29
CA GLY A 351 35.49 19.79 19.06
C GLY A 351 34.90 20.09 17.67
N LYS A 352 34.62 19.12 16.79
CA LYS A 352 33.66 19.36 15.68
C LYS A 352 32.51 18.35 15.68
N PRO A 353 31.25 18.78 15.84
CA PRO A 353 30.10 17.90 15.64
C PRO A 353 30.11 17.36 14.20
N GLU A 354 29.83 16.07 14.03
CA GLU A 354 29.57 15.49 12.71
C GLU A 354 28.41 16.27 12.05
N VAL A 355 28.58 16.63 10.77
CA VAL A 355 27.67 17.55 10.04
C VAL A 355 26.19 17.15 10.16
N GLY A 356 25.90 15.86 10.27
CA GLY A 356 24.54 15.33 10.43
C GLY A 356 23.87 15.61 11.77
N VAL A 357 24.63 15.61 12.87
CA VAL A 357 24.12 15.97 14.22
C VAL A 357 23.65 17.41 14.23
N MET A 358 24.37 18.28 13.52
CA MET A 358 24.02 19.69 13.39
C MET A 358 22.69 19.90 12.66
N GLU A 359 22.35 19.10 11.64
CA GLU A 359 21.09 19.26 10.89
C GLU A 359 19.87 18.93 11.75
N VAL A 360 19.92 17.85 12.53
CA VAL A 360 18.85 17.45 13.46
C VAL A 360 18.68 18.49 14.58
N GLU A 361 19.77 18.95 15.18
CA GLU A 361 19.72 19.99 16.22
C GLU A 361 19.17 21.33 15.69
N VAL A 362 19.47 21.69 14.43
CA VAL A 362 18.91 22.88 13.79
C VAL A 362 17.40 22.73 13.60
N LEU A 363 16.92 21.55 13.19
CA LEU A 363 15.49 21.28 13.11
C LEU A 363 14.81 21.40 14.49
N MET A 364 15.40 20.82 15.53
CA MET A 364 14.90 20.93 16.90
C MET A 364 14.83 22.39 17.38
N LYS A 365 15.85 23.20 17.10
CA LYS A 365 15.84 24.65 17.42
C LYS A 365 14.70 25.37 16.71
N ARG A 366 14.49 25.10 15.42
CA ARG A 366 13.38 25.68 14.63
C ARG A 366 12.01 25.31 15.21
N MET A 367 11.84 24.08 15.67
CA MET A 367 10.58 23.65 16.32
C MET A 367 10.26 24.46 17.57
N VAL A 368 11.27 24.79 18.37
CA VAL A 368 11.10 25.64 19.57
C VAL A 368 10.82 27.10 19.19
N GLU A 369 11.47 27.63 18.16
CA GLU A 369 11.28 29.00 17.71
C GLU A 369 9.87 29.27 17.16
N LEU A 370 9.29 28.30 16.45
CA LEU A 370 7.94 28.42 15.88
C LEU A 370 6.84 28.55 16.95
N GLN A 371 7.04 27.98 18.14
CA GLN A 371 6.08 28.08 19.25
C GLN A 371 5.89 29.51 19.78
N ARG A 372 6.72 30.47 19.35
CA ARG A 372 6.72 31.85 19.84
C ARG A 372 6.18 32.87 18.83
N GLN A 373 5.71 32.42 17.68
CA GLN A 373 5.26 33.30 16.59
C GLN A 373 3.73 33.30 16.46
N GLU A 374 3.15 34.47 16.25
CA GLU A 374 1.73 34.64 15.92
C GLU A 374 1.61 35.38 14.59
N TRP A 375 0.65 34.96 13.76
CA TRP A 375 0.43 35.48 12.41
C TRP A 375 -1.02 35.96 12.26
N SER A 376 -1.26 36.96 11.41
CA SER A 376 -2.62 37.37 11.09
C SER A 376 -3.33 36.35 10.18
N GLN A 377 -4.66 36.35 10.16
CA GLN A 377 -5.44 35.46 9.30
C GLN A 377 -5.14 35.66 7.80
N GLU A 378 -4.95 36.90 7.35
CA GLU A 378 -4.63 37.21 5.95
C GLU A 378 -3.26 36.67 5.54
N GLU A 379 -2.27 36.74 6.43
CA GLU A 379 -0.95 36.16 6.20
C GLU A 379 -0.99 34.63 6.16
N MET A 380 -1.75 34.00 7.07
CA MET A 380 -1.94 32.54 7.08
C MET A 380 -2.56 32.02 5.78
N ILE A 381 -3.58 32.72 5.26
CA ILE A 381 -4.17 32.41 3.94
C ILE A 381 -3.13 32.53 2.83
N THR A 382 -2.34 33.61 2.82
CA THR A 382 -1.30 33.84 1.81
C THR A 382 -0.21 32.76 1.85
N ARG A 383 0.14 32.29 3.04
CA ARG A 383 1.13 31.21 3.23
C ARG A 383 0.60 29.86 2.77
N PHE A 384 -0.65 29.55 3.05
CA PHE A 384 -1.31 28.37 2.48
C PHE A 384 -1.29 28.43 0.94
N GLU A 385 -1.66 29.58 0.36
CA GLU A 385 -1.64 29.78 -1.09
C GLU A 385 -0.25 29.59 -1.70
N ARG A 386 0.80 30.02 -1.00
CA ARG A 386 2.19 29.81 -1.40
C ARG A 386 2.58 28.34 -1.37
N GLU A 387 2.29 27.65 -0.27
CA GLU A 387 2.57 26.23 -0.09
C GLU A 387 1.83 25.38 -1.15
N ARG A 388 0.54 25.67 -1.32
CA ARG A 388 -0.33 25.03 -2.32
C ARG A 388 0.21 25.17 -3.75
N ARG A 389 0.85 26.29 -4.09
CA ARG A 389 1.38 26.58 -5.44
C ARG A 389 2.81 26.07 -5.65
N GLU A 390 3.43 25.48 -4.63
CA GLU A 390 4.78 24.98 -4.77
C GLU A 390 4.84 23.76 -5.72
N VAL A 391 5.56 23.93 -6.83
CA VAL A 391 5.76 22.86 -7.79
C VAL A 391 6.93 22.00 -7.34
N ILE A 392 6.61 20.87 -6.71
CA ILE A 392 7.57 19.86 -6.32
C ILE A 392 7.53 18.74 -7.37
N PRO A 393 8.62 18.52 -8.12
CA PRO A 393 8.66 17.48 -9.14
C PRO A 393 8.67 16.09 -8.48
N THR A 394 7.81 15.20 -8.96
CA THR A 394 7.86 13.77 -8.64
C THR A 394 8.70 13.02 -9.69
N ALA A 395 9.25 11.86 -9.31
CA ALA A 395 10.12 11.09 -10.19
C ALA A 395 9.33 10.49 -11.36
N VAL A 396 9.76 10.68 -12.61
CA VAL A 396 9.03 10.22 -13.82
C VAL A 396 9.26 8.72 -14.13
N VAL A 397 9.68 7.92 -13.15
CA VAL A 397 9.96 6.49 -13.38
C VAL A 397 8.63 5.74 -13.38
N ARG A 398 8.01 5.59 -14.55
CA ARG A 398 6.87 4.68 -14.75
C ARG A 398 7.35 3.40 -15.42
N GLY A 399 7.38 2.31 -14.67
CA GLY A 399 7.40 0.97 -15.26
C GLY A 399 6.09 0.73 -16.04
N THR A 400 6.13 -0.15 -17.04
CA THR A 400 4.87 -0.60 -17.67
C THR A 400 4.16 -1.54 -16.68
N PRO A 401 2.93 -1.22 -16.24
CA PRO A 401 2.20 -2.11 -15.34
C PRO A 401 1.94 -3.46 -16.02
N PRO A 402 1.89 -4.57 -15.25
CA PRO A 402 1.38 -5.84 -15.76
C PRO A 402 0.00 -5.69 -16.38
N ASP A 403 -0.24 -6.33 -17.54
CA ASP A 403 -1.52 -6.33 -18.26
C ASP A 403 -2.72 -6.67 -17.36
N LEU A 404 -2.51 -7.54 -16.37
CA LEU A 404 -3.52 -7.92 -15.40
C LEU A 404 -4.07 -6.71 -14.64
N LEU A 405 -3.21 -5.78 -14.20
CA LEU A 405 -3.63 -4.59 -13.45
C LEU A 405 -4.48 -3.66 -14.30
N LEU A 406 -4.13 -3.52 -15.58
CA LEU A 406 -4.86 -2.68 -16.52
C LEU A 406 -6.29 -3.16 -16.78
N ARG A 407 -6.55 -4.47 -16.64
CA ARG A 407 -7.90 -5.05 -16.79
C ARG A 407 -8.80 -4.85 -15.56
N LEU A 408 -8.23 -4.45 -14.43
CA LEU A 408 -8.93 -4.26 -13.15
C LEU A 408 -9.41 -2.82 -12.94
N VAL A 409 -9.07 -1.89 -13.84
CA VAL A 409 -9.38 -0.46 -13.70
C VAL A 409 -9.89 0.16 -15.01
N GLN A 410 -10.73 1.18 -14.90
CA GLN A 410 -11.07 2.07 -16.03
C GLN A 410 -10.16 3.30 -16.04
N ASP A 411 -9.79 3.82 -17.22
CA ASP A 411 -8.92 4.99 -17.37
C ASP A 411 -7.60 4.84 -16.57
N PRO A 412 -6.72 3.90 -16.94
CA PRO A 412 -5.50 3.61 -16.19
C PRO A 412 -4.55 4.81 -16.12
N ASP A 413 -4.60 5.71 -17.11
CA ASP A 413 -3.77 6.91 -17.16
C ASP A 413 -4.27 8.06 -16.27
N PHE A 414 -5.49 7.97 -15.72
CA PHE A 414 -6.02 8.98 -14.81
C PHE A 414 -5.22 8.96 -13.50
N SER A 415 -4.37 9.97 -13.31
CA SER A 415 -3.52 10.10 -12.13
C SER A 415 -3.82 11.38 -11.35
N TYR A 416 -3.15 11.53 -10.22
CA TYR A 416 -3.10 12.80 -9.51
C TYR A 416 -2.60 13.91 -10.45
N GLU A 417 -3.20 15.08 -10.30
CA GLU A 417 -2.77 16.35 -10.88
C GLU A 417 -2.71 17.35 -9.73
N ASP A 418 -1.68 18.21 -9.72
CA ASP A 418 -1.52 19.20 -8.66
C ASP A 418 -2.83 19.99 -8.49
N PHE A 419 -3.34 20.03 -7.25
CA PHE A 419 -4.53 20.81 -6.90
C PHE A 419 -4.41 22.28 -7.33
N SER A 420 -3.18 22.79 -7.47
CA SER A 420 -2.83 24.12 -7.97
C SER A 420 -2.50 24.14 -9.48
N VAL A 421 -3.53 24.06 -10.33
CA VAL A 421 -3.33 24.41 -11.75
C VAL A 421 -3.19 25.93 -11.87
N ARG A 422 -2.14 26.40 -12.56
CA ARG A 422 -2.00 27.83 -12.93
C ARG A 422 -3.15 28.23 -13.87
N GLY A 423 -4.14 28.98 -13.38
CA GLY A 423 -5.22 29.57 -14.20
C GLY A 423 -6.52 29.81 -13.43
N GLU A 424 -7.51 30.43 -14.08
CA GLU A 424 -8.85 30.77 -13.52
C GLU A 424 -9.73 29.54 -13.16
N GLN A 425 -9.25 28.31 -13.37
CA GLN A 425 -10.00 27.07 -13.13
C GLN A 425 -9.44 26.20 -11.98
N SER A 426 -8.68 26.76 -11.03
CA SER A 426 -8.25 25.97 -9.86
C SER A 426 -9.47 25.52 -9.03
N PRO A 427 -9.56 24.24 -8.63
CA PRO A 427 -10.64 23.77 -7.77
C PRO A 427 -10.72 24.60 -6.46
N PRO A 428 -11.93 24.82 -5.91
CA PRO A 428 -12.07 25.57 -4.67
C PRO A 428 -11.43 24.81 -3.51
N THR A 429 -10.55 25.48 -2.77
CA THR A 429 -9.97 24.95 -1.53
C THR A 429 -11.08 24.62 -0.53
N MET A 430 -11.01 23.43 0.06
CA MET A 430 -11.88 23.05 1.16
C MET A 430 -11.31 23.56 2.46
N ARG A 431 -12.03 24.43 3.16
CA ARG A 431 -11.66 24.80 4.54
C ARG A 431 -12.07 23.66 5.46
N ALA A 432 -11.18 23.25 6.35
CA ALA A 432 -11.46 22.21 7.32
C ALA A 432 -12.66 22.57 8.21
N GLN A 433 -12.88 23.87 8.47
CA GLN A 433 -14.03 24.39 9.22
C GLN A 433 -15.37 24.22 8.49
N ASP A 434 -15.36 24.17 7.15
CA ASP A 434 -16.59 24.00 6.38
C ASP A 434 -17.04 22.53 6.38
N TYR A 435 -16.10 21.57 6.50
CA TYR A 435 -16.40 20.15 6.62
C TYR A 435 -15.21 19.39 7.25
N SER A 436 -15.21 19.28 8.58
CA SER A 436 -14.20 18.55 9.37
C SER A 436 -14.61 17.10 9.62
N TRP A 437 -13.65 16.26 10.00
CA TRP A 437 -13.94 14.90 10.45
C TRP A 437 -14.73 14.93 11.78
N GLU A 438 -14.27 15.74 12.74
CA GLU A 438 -14.85 15.86 14.09
C GLU A 438 -16.31 16.32 14.06
N ASP A 439 -16.63 17.38 13.31
CA ASP A 439 -17.96 17.98 13.34
C ASP A 439 -18.95 17.28 12.38
N HIS A 440 -18.45 16.75 11.25
CA HIS A 440 -19.30 16.28 10.16
C HIS A 440 -19.04 14.83 9.77
N GLY A 441 -17.79 14.50 9.39
CA GLY A 441 -17.42 13.22 8.80
C GLY A 441 -17.74 12.03 9.71
N PHE A 442 -17.31 12.11 10.96
CA PHE A 442 -17.57 11.10 11.99
C PHE A 442 -19.07 10.89 12.18
N SER A 443 -19.84 11.97 12.37
CA SER A 443 -21.29 11.90 12.60
C SER A 443 -22.05 11.27 11.43
N LEU A 444 -21.71 11.63 10.19
CA LEU A 444 -22.34 11.02 9.01
C LEU A 444 -22.00 9.53 8.93
N MET A 445 -20.73 9.19 9.13
CA MET A 445 -20.26 7.82 9.05
C MET A 445 -20.86 6.96 10.16
N ASN A 446 -20.90 7.45 11.39
CA ASN A 446 -21.48 6.74 12.52
C ASN A 446 -22.98 6.46 12.32
N ARG A 447 -23.70 7.33 11.61
CA ARG A 447 -25.12 7.08 11.27
C ARG A 447 -25.32 5.95 10.25
N LEU A 448 -24.35 5.74 9.34
CA LEU A 448 -24.49 4.85 8.19
C LEU A 448 -23.66 3.55 8.31
N LEU A 449 -22.58 3.58 9.08
CA LEU A 449 -21.66 2.48 9.35
C LEU A 449 -21.00 2.69 10.74
N PRO A 450 -21.74 2.46 11.86
CA PRO A 450 -21.34 2.85 13.22
C PRO A 450 -19.97 2.33 13.66
N ASP A 451 -19.77 1.01 13.63
CA ASP A 451 -18.56 0.37 14.16
C ASP A 451 -17.30 0.84 13.42
N MET A 452 -17.41 1.04 12.11
CA MET A 452 -16.30 1.53 11.29
C MET A 452 -15.93 2.97 11.61
N SER A 453 -16.90 3.81 12.00
CA SER A 453 -16.60 5.21 12.36
C SER A 453 -15.71 5.31 13.60
N GLN A 454 -15.93 4.43 14.58
CA GLN A 454 -15.14 4.38 15.81
C GLN A 454 -13.73 3.86 15.54
N LEU A 455 -13.60 2.80 14.74
CA LEU A 455 -12.30 2.23 14.37
C LEU A 455 -11.43 3.21 13.57
N LEU A 456 -12.03 3.96 12.63
CA LEU A 456 -11.31 5.00 11.90
C LEU A 456 -10.91 6.18 12.80
N GLU A 457 -11.80 6.60 13.71
CA GLU A 457 -11.46 7.65 14.68
C GLU A 457 -10.29 7.23 15.57
N GLU A 458 -10.33 6.01 16.11
CA GLU A 458 -9.24 5.46 16.91
C GLU A 458 -7.93 5.45 16.12
N LYS A 459 -7.94 4.99 14.86
CA LYS A 459 -6.77 5.04 13.98
C LYS A 459 -6.20 6.45 13.81
N PHE A 460 -7.05 7.42 13.50
CA PHE A 460 -6.63 8.81 13.33
C PHE A 460 -6.06 9.39 14.63
N GLN A 461 -6.67 9.10 15.77
CA GLN A 461 -6.18 9.53 17.08
C GLN A 461 -4.83 8.89 17.43
N VAL A 462 -4.70 7.57 17.27
CA VAL A 462 -3.47 6.82 17.57
C VAL A 462 -2.31 7.36 16.73
N VAL A 463 -2.46 7.48 15.41
CA VAL A 463 -1.35 7.95 14.56
C VAL A 463 -1.00 9.43 14.80
N CYS A 464 -1.99 10.29 15.07
CA CYS A 464 -1.74 11.70 15.40
C CYS A 464 -1.17 11.88 16.81
N GLY A 465 -1.43 10.95 17.72
CA GLY A 465 -0.89 10.91 19.07
C GLY A 465 0.47 10.23 19.16
N LEU A 466 0.79 9.33 18.23
CA LEU A 466 1.99 8.49 18.26
C LEU A 466 3.26 9.34 18.36
N THR A 467 4.03 9.10 19.41
CA THR A 467 5.34 9.71 19.64
C THR A 467 6.13 8.85 20.61
N TYR A 468 7.42 8.72 20.34
CA TYR A 468 8.37 8.11 21.28
C TYR A 468 9.20 9.18 22.01
N ASN A 469 8.78 10.45 21.90
CA ASN A 469 9.50 11.64 22.37
C ASN A 469 10.98 11.62 21.98
N ARG A 470 11.24 11.19 20.74
CA ARG A 470 12.57 10.99 20.19
C ARG A 470 12.64 11.59 18.79
N MET A 471 13.82 12.06 18.42
CA MET A 471 14.13 12.55 17.09
C MET A 471 15.56 12.13 16.73
N ALA A 472 15.71 11.20 15.80
CA ALA A 472 16.97 10.52 15.52
C ALA A 472 17.60 9.98 16.84
N MET A 473 18.85 10.32 17.12
CA MET A 473 19.54 9.93 18.36
C MET A 473 19.11 10.73 19.61
N HIS A 474 18.30 11.78 19.48
CA HIS A 474 17.90 12.62 20.61
C HIS A 474 16.64 12.07 21.30
N GLU A 475 16.66 12.09 22.62
CA GLU A 475 15.53 11.73 23.49
C GLU A 475 14.88 12.99 24.09
N ASP A 476 13.71 12.82 24.71
CA ASP A 476 12.91 13.88 25.34
C ASP A 476 12.56 15.06 24.41
N VAL A 477 12.30 14.75 23.14
CA VAL A 477 11.93 15.74 22.11
C VAL A 477 10.43 15.72 21.83
N ASP A 478 9.73 16.83 22.05
CA ASP A 478 8.34 16.99 21.59
C ASP A 478 8.30 17.17 20.07
N THR A 479 7.84 16.13 19.37
CA THR A 479 7.74 16.09 17.90
C THR A 479 6.41 16.58 17.34
N ARG A 480 5.49 17.07 18.19
CA ARG A 480 4.12 17.40 17.79
C ARG A 480 4.04 18.39 16.62
N SER A 481 4.84 19.44 16.63
CA SER A 481 4.86 20.44 15.55
C SER A 481 5.30 19.84 14.21
N LEU A 482 6.33 18.98 14.21
CA LEU A 482 6.82 18.29 13.02
C LEU A 482 5.76 17.34 12.45
N ARG A 483 5.12 16.54 13.31
CA ARG A 483 4.06 15.61 12.90
C ARG A 483 2.81 16.35 12.38
N LYS A 484 2.42 17.46 13.02
CA LYS A 484 1.32 18.33 12.54
C LYS A 484 1.65 18.98 11.20
N ALA A 485 2.88 19.44 10.99
CA ALA A 485 3.33 20.00 9.71
C ALA A 485 3.27 18.97 8.58
N LEU A 486 3.67 17.73 8.84
CA LEU A 486 3.56 16.63 7.88
C LEU A 486 2.10 16.37 7.50
N TRP A 487 1.23 16.17 8.49
CA TRP A 487 -0.21 15.95 8.29
C TRP A 487 -0.86 17.06 7.46
N ASN A 488 -0.61 18.31 7.86
CA ASN A 488 -1.20 19.48 7.20
C ASN A 488 -0.63 19.72 5.79
N TYR A 489 0.63 19.38 5.55
CA TYR A 489 1.21 19.39 4.20
C TYR A 489 0.52 18.37 3.28
N ILE A 490 0.27 17.15 3.76
CA ILE A 490 -0.45 16.13 2.97
C ILE A 490 -1.87 16.60 2.66
N HIS A 491 -2.60 17.12 3.65
CA HIS A 491 -3.92 17.72 3.43
C HIS A 491 -3.88 18.91 2.44
N CYS A 492 -2.81 19.72 2.47
CA CYS A 492 -2.59 20.80 1.50
C CYS A 492 -2.45 20.27 0.07
N LEU A 493 -1.76 19.14 -0.15
CA LEU A 493 -1.65 18.49 -1.47
C LEU A 493 -3.03 18.11 -2.04
N TYR A 494 -4.00 17.84 -1.16
CA TYR A 494 -5.39 17.53 -1.52
C TYR A 494 -6.32 18.76 -1.43
N GLY A 495 -5.77 19.96 -1.25
CA GLY A 495 -6.53 21.21 -1.27
C GLY A 495 -7.34 21.51 0.00
N ILE A 496 -6.99 20.87 1.12
CA ILE A 496 -7.64 21.07 2.42
C ILE A 496 -6.82 22.09 3.24
N ARG A 497 -7.48 23.13 3.74
CA ARG A 497 -6.86 24.21 4.53
C ARG A 497 -7.40 24.24 5.96
N TYR A 498 -6.49 24.29 6.93
CA TYR A 498 -6.80 24.61 8.33
C TYR A 498 -6.57 26.11 8.58
N ASP A 499 -7.64 26.86 8.81
CA ASP A 499 -7.55 28.32 9.02
C ASP A 499 -6.78 28.75 10.29
N ASP A 500 -6.61 27.86 11.27
CA ASP A 500 -5.88 28.06 12.52
C ASP A 500 -4.41 27.58 12.45
N TYR A 501 -3.93 27.19 11.26
CA TYR A 501 -2.59 26.67 11.08
C TYR A 501 -1.71 27.57 10.22
N ASP A 502 -0.49 27.85 10.70
CA ASP A 502 0.52 28.56 9.92
C ASP A 502 1.24 27.61 8.95
N TYR A 503 0.82 27.61 7.68
CA TYR A 503 1.48 26.83 6.62
C TYR A 503 2.93 27.28 6.33
N GLY A 504 3.40 28.40 6.89
CA GLY A 504 4.82 28.75 6.89
C GLY A 504 5.68 27.73 7.65
N GLU A 505 5.14 27.09 8.69
CA GLU A 505 5.82 26.05 9.46
C GLU A 505 6.26 24.87 8.58
N VAL A 506 5.48 24.52 7.55
CA VAL A 506 5.78 23.41 6.63
C VAL A 506 7.15 23.60 5.98
N ASN A 507 7.46 24.81 5.52
CA ASN A 507 8.74 25.11 4.88
C ASN A 507 9.91 25.24 5.86
N VAL A 508 9.63 25.48 7.13
CA VAL A 508 10.63 25.57 8.19
C VAL A 508 11.03 24.17 8.67
N LEU A 509 10.04 23.28 8.78
CA LEU A 509 10.16 21.97 9.40
C LEU A 509 10.40 20.82 8.40
N LEU A 510 9.78 20.86 7.22
CA LEU A 510 9.91 19.79 6.22
C LEU A 510 10.97 20.16 5.20
N GLU A 511 12.09 19.44 5.22
CA GLU A 511 13.12 19.60 4.19
C GLU A 511 12.59 19.22 2.81
N ARG A 512 13.18 19.81 1.76
CA ARG A 512 12.73 19.59 0.38
C ARG A 512 12.72 18.11 -0.01
N GLY A 513 13.70 17.32 0.42
CA GLY A 513 13.77 15.89 0.17
C GLY A 513 12.56 15.13 0.72
N LEU A 514 12.18 15.45 1.97
CA LEU A 514 10.98 14.90 2.60
C LEU A 514 9.71 15.33 1.86
N LYS A 515 9.58 16.59 1.45
CA LYS A 515 8.40 17.07 0.69
C LYS A 515 8.26 16.36 -0.66
N VAL A 516 9.37 16.12 -1.37
CA VAL A 516 9.40 15.31 -2.62
C VAL A 516 8.97 13.88 -2.35
N TYR A 517 9.52 13.25 -1.31
CA TYR A 517 9.17 11.88 -0.92
C TYR A 517 7.68 11.77 -0.57
N VAL A 518 7.18 12.61 0.33
CA VAL A 518 5.78 12.61 0.80
C VAL A 518 4.81 12.85 -0.35
N LYS A 519 5.09 13.83 -1.23
CA LYS A 519 4.25 14.08 -2.41
C LYS A 519 4.26 12.88 -3.36
N THR A 520 5.43 12.25 -3.57
CA THR A 520 5.53 11.05 -4.42
C THR A 520 4.71 9.90 -3.83
N VAL A 521 4.90 9.56 -2.55
CA VAL A 521 4.18 8.45 -1.92
C VAL A 521 2.67 8.71 -1.82
N ALA A 522 2.24 9.95 -1.57
CA ALA A 522 0.82 10.28 -1.45
C ALA A 522 0.09 10.35 -2.80
N CYS A 523 0.74 10.84 -3.87
CA CYS A 523 0.08 11.16 -5.13
C CYS A 523 0.43 10.18 -6.28
N HIS A 524 1.63 9.63 -6.24
CA HIS A 524 2.20 8.75 -7.26
C HIS A 524 3.04 7.62 -6.62
N PRO A 525 2.46 6.82 -5.71
CA PRO A 525 3.21 5.85 -4.92
C PRO A 525 4.03 4.88 -5.78
N GLU A 526 3.54 4.51 -6.96
CA GLU A 526 4.24 3.64 -7.92
C GLU A 526 5.59 4.20 -8.45
N GLN A 527 5.86 5.49 -8.22
CA GLN A 527 7.12 6.17 -8.59
C GLN A 527 8.13 6.22 -7.43
N THR A 528 7.81 5.62 -6.28
CA THR A 528 8.68 5.62 -5.10
C THR A 528 9.89 4.72 -5.32
N THR A 529 11.09 5.19 -4.96
CA THR A 529 12.35 4.45 -5.15
C THR A 529 13.20 4.47 -3.88
N ALA A 530 14.11 3.50 -3.77
CA ALA A 530 15.09 3.45 -2.67
C ALA A 530 15.95 4.72 -2.60
N SER A 531 16.25 5.35 -3.75
CA SER A 531 16.98 6.62 -3.80
C SER A 531 16.18 7.77 -3.19
N LEU A 532 14.88 7.87 -3.45
CA LEU A 532 14.02 8.87 -2.79
C LEU A 532 13.98 8.62 -1.28
N TYR A 533 13.78 7.36 -0.87
CA TYR A 533 13.70 6.98 0.54
C TYR A 533 15.00 7.30 1.31
N SER A 534 16.16 7.03 0.72
CA SER A 534 17.47 7.29 1.35
C SER A 534 17.91 8.76 1.26
N ALA A 535 17.30 9.58 0.39
CA ALA A 535 17.72 10.96 0.20
C ALA A 535 17.30 11.91 1.32
N PHE A 536 16.15 11.66 1.97
CA PHE A 536 15.63 12.49 3.06
C PHE A 536 15.97 11.89 4.44
N TRP A 537 16.07 12.75 5.46
CA TRP A 537 16.28 12.36 6.85
C TRP A 537 17.35 11.28 7.01
N ARG A 538 18.54 11.55 6.48
CA ARG A 538 19.65 10.57 6.40
C ARG A 538 20.16 10.11 7.77
N HIS A 539 19.90 10.90 8.80
CA HIS A 539 20.33 10.65 10.17
C HIS A 539 19.19 10.14 11.07
N PHE A 540 17.98 10.00 10.55
CA PHE A 540 16.85 9.43 11.27
C PHE A 540 16.82 7.92 11.11
N ARG A 541 16.24 7.25 12.10
CA ARG A 541 16.03 5.81 12.08
C ARG A 541 15.02 5.40 11.01
N HIS A 542 15.11 4.15 10.58
CA HIS A 542 14.14 3.60 9.63
C HIS A 542 12.74 3.51 10.24
N SER A 543 12.60 3.19 11.53
CA SER A 543 11.34 3.31 12.27
C SER A 543 10.71 4.70 12.16
N GLU A 544 11.50 5.79 12.25
CA GLU A 544 10.97 7.15 12.11
C GLU A 544 10.46 7.43 10.68
N LYS A 545 11.09 6.84 9.66
CA LYS A 545 10.61 6.90 8.27
C LYS A 545 9.36 6.07 8.06
N VAL A 546 9.20 4.93 8.75
CA VAL A 546 7.95 4.17 8.75
C VAL A 546 6.83 4.97 9.41
N HIS A 547 7.10 5.65 10.53
CA HIS A 547 6.16 6.57 11.17
C HIS A 547 5.68 7.68 10.21
N VAL A 548 6.56 8.26 9.39
CA VAL A 548 6.17 9.21 8.32
C VAL A 548 5.18 8.57 7.35
N ASN A 549 5.38 7.32 6.96
CA ASN A 549 4.45 6.61 6.07
C ASN A 549 3.10 6.30 6.75
N LEU A 550 3.07 6.08 8.08
CA LEU A 550 1.81 5.94 8.83
C LEU A 550 1.00 7.24 8.82
N LEU A 551 1.65 8.36 9.17
CA LEU A 551 1.02 9.69 9.12
C LEU A 551 0.53 10.02 7.69
N LEU A 552 1.32 9.67 6.68
CA LEU A 552 0.97 9.85 5.28
C LEU A 552 -0.26 9.04 4.88
N MET A 553 -0.27 7.74 5.20
CA MET A 553 -1.37 6.84 4.90
C MET A 553 -2.68 7.36 5.49
N GLU A 554 -2.67 7.73 6.77
CA GLU A 554 -3.88 8.14 7.48
C GLU A 554 -4.36 9.55 7.09
N ALA A 555 -3.46 10.52 6.87
CA ALA A 555 -3.83 11.84 6.36
C ALA A 555 -4.44 11.74 4.95
N ARG A 556 -3.86 10.89 4.09
CA ARG A 556 -4.40 10.63 2.75
C ARG A 556 -5.79 9.99 2.81
N LEU A 557 -5.97 9.00 3.69
CA LEU A 557 -7.26 8.35 3.94
C LEU A 557 -8.31 9.38 4.38
N GLN A 558 -7.99 10.19 5.39
CA GLN A 558 -8.91 11.20 5.92
C GLN A 558 -9.30 12.21 4.84
N ALA A 559 -8.34 12.72 4.06
CA ALA A 559 -8.63 13.66 2.98
C ALA A 559 -9.60 13.09 1.94
N ALA A 560 -9.39 11.85 1.48
CA ALA A 560 -10.27 11.19 0.52
C ALA A 560 -11.68 10.97 1.08
N LEU A 561 -11.78 10.53 2.35
CA LEU A 561 -13.06 10.34 3.04
C LEU A 561 -13.82 11.66 3.19
N LEU A 562 -13.17 12.74 3.60
CA LEU A 562 -13.83 14.04 3.80
C LEU A 562 -14.52 14.53 2.52
N TYR A 563 -13.87 14.44 1.35
CA TYR A 563 -14.49 14.83 0.10
C TYR A 563 -15.69 13.96 -0.28
N ALA A 564 -15.57 12.63 -0.12
CA ALA A 564 -16.66 11.73 -0.42
C ALA A 564 -17.85 11.88 0.54
N LEU A 565 -17.58 11.98 1.84
CA LEU A 565 -18.58 12.20 2.87
C LEU A 565 -19.28 13.54 2.70
N ARG A 566 -18.55 14.61 2.35
CA ARG A 566 -19.14 15.92 2.02
C ARG A 566 -20.09 15.83 0.82
N ALA A 567 -19.70 15.10 -0.23
CA ALA A 567 -20.57 14.88 -1.38
C ALA A 567 -21.82 14.06 -1.02
N ILE A 568 -21.71 13.09 -0.12
CA ILE A 568 -22.85 12.33 0.41
C ILE A 568 -23.76 13.23 1.25
N THR A 569 -23.21 14.04 2.15
CA THR A 569 -23.99 15.02 2.92
C THR A 569 -24.80 15.92 1.99
N ASN A 570 -24.16 16.50 0.97
CA ASN A 570 -24.82 17.38 0.00
C ASN A 570 -25.91 16.67 -0.81
N TYR A 571 -25.79 15.37 -1.06
CA TYR A 571 -26.84 14.59 -1.71
C TYR A 571 -28.04 14.32 -0.78
N MET A 572 -27.80 14.19 0.53
CA MET A 572 -28.84 13.87 1.52
C MET A 572 -29.66 15.10 1.97
N THR A 573 -29.13 16.31 1.79
CA THR A 573 -29.76 17.60 2.08
C THR A 573 -30.39 18.19 0.83
#